data_AF-A0A9J6DS97-F1
#
_entry.id   AF-A0A9J6DS97-F1
#
_cell.length_a   1.000
_cell.length_b   1.000
_cell.length_c   1.000
_cell.angle_alpha   90.00
_cell.angle_beta   90.00
_cell.angle_gamma   90.00
#
_symmetry.space_group_name_H-M   'P 1'
#
loop_
_entity.id
_entity.type
_entity.pdbx_description
1 polymer ?
#
loop_
_entity_poly.entity_id
_entity_poly.type
_entity_poly.pdbx_seq_one_letter_code
_entity_poly.pdbx_strand_id
1 'polypeptide(L)'
;MSPEYRLEDLRERRGIFMGGGMEAKKNRERGPDFWGLLNPDWNLCSKGRRQSPVDLNPNTLLFDPHLKPLHVDKSRDAIDPTQLYQKMEPVTSS
;
A
#
# COMPACT_ATOMS: atom_id res chain seq x y z
N MET A 1 28.04 23.97 -12.85
CA MET A 1 28.33 22.90 -11.87
C MET A 1 27.08 22.07 -11.74
N SER A 2 27.11 20.83 -12.21
CA SER A 2 25.97 19.91 -12.11
C SER A 2 25.90 19.33 -10.69
N PRO A 3 24.73 19.25 -10.06
CA PRO A 3 24.62 18.60 -8.76
C PRO A 3 24.67 17.08 -8.94
N GLU A 4 25.70 16.45 -8.36
CA GLU A 4 25.75 15.01 -8.12
C GLU A 4 24.72 14.65 -7.05
N TYR A 5 23.71 13.86 -7.40
CA TYR A 5 22.84 13.21 -6.43
C TYR A 5 23.59 12.00 -5.86
N ARG A 6 23.97 12.07 -4.58
CA ARG A 6 24.69 10.99 -3.89
C ARG A 6 23.76 9.78 -3.74
N LEU A 7 24.13 8.65 -4.33
CA LEU A 7 23.31 7.42 -4.39
C LEU A 7 23.05 6.75 -3.02
N GLU A 8 23.67 7.20 -1.93
CA GLU A 8 23.61 6.52 -0.63
C GLU A 8 22.36 6.86 0.21
N ASP A 9 21.63 7.94 -0.12
CA ASP A 9 20.42 8.33 0.63
C ASP A 9 19.12 7.61 0.18
N LEU A 10 19.18 6.79 -0.88
CA LEU A 10 18.04 6.00 -1.36
C LEU A 10 17.92 4.62 -0.68
N ARG A 11 18.82 4.29 0.27
CA ARG A 11 18.79 3.01 0.97
C ARG A 11 17.92 3.02 2.24
N GLU A 12 17.80 4.15 2.92
CA GLU A 12 17.07 4.26 4.20
C GLU A 12 15.55 4.46 4.03
N ARG A 13 15.09 4.92 2.86
CA ARG A 13 13.66 5.15 2.55
C ARG A 13 12.99 4.02 1.75
N ARG A 14 13.32 2.76 2.04
CA ARG A 14 12.52 1.62 1.53
C ARG A 14 11.19 1.49 2.27
N GLY A 15 10.32 2.48 2.08
CA GLY A 15 8.88 2.24 2.10
C GLY A 15 8.54 1.32 0.93
N ILE A 16 7.74 0.29 1.19
CA ILE A 16 7.27 -0.65 0.16
C ILE A 16 6.30 0.12 -0.75
N PHE A 17 6.75 0.57 -1.91
CA PHE A 17 5.90 1.22 -2.90
C PHE A 17 5.12 0.14 -3.67
N MET A 18 3.82 0.00 -3.38
CA MET A 18 2.91 -0.90 -4.11
C MET A 18 2.30 -0.16 -5.29
N GLY A 19 3.04 -0.01 -6.39
CA GLY A 19 2.55 0.58 -7.63
C GLY A 19 3.23 -0.02 -8.85
N GLY A 20 2.51 -0.83 -9.63
CA GLY A 20 2.97 -1.42 -10.90
C GLY A 20 2.56 -2.89 -11.03
N GLY A 21 1.90 -3.25 -12.15
CA GLY A 21 1.36 -4.58 -12.42
C GLY A 21 2.38 -5.70 -12.19
N MET A 22 2.02 -6.68 -11.36
CA MET A 22 2.90 -7.76 -10.95
C MET A 22 2.79 -8.94 -11.90
N GLU A 23 3.81 -9.16 -12.72
CA GLU A 23 4.20 -10.53 -13.04
C GLU A 23 5.00 -11.05 -11.84
N ALA A 24 4.45 -12.06 -11.15
CA ALA A 24 4.93 -12.51 -9.85
C ALA A 24 6.25 -13.31 -9.96
N LYS A 25 7.38 -12.61 -10.06
CA LYS A 25 8.67 -13.23 -9.72
C LYS A 25 8.72 -13.42 -8.20
N LYS A 26 8.53 -14.67 -7.77
CA LYS A 26 8.50 -15.11 -6.36
C LYS A 26 9.85 -14.85 -5.68
N ASN A 27 10.02 -13.66 -5.10
CA ASN A 27 11.07 -13.40 -4.13
C ASN A 27 10.67 -14.06 -2.81
N ARG A 28 11.32 -15.18 -2.47
CA ARG A 28 10.93 -16.03 -1.33
C ARG A 28 11.16 -15.38 0.03
N GLU A 29 11.92 -14.30 0.14
CA GLU A 29 12.34 -13.77 1.45
C GLU A 29 11.54 -12.55 1.93
N ARG A 30 10.74 -11.93 1.05
CA ARG A 30 9.95 -10.72 1.37
C ARG A 30 8.55 -10.72 0.75
N GLY A 31 8.11 -11.88 0.28
CA GLY A 31 6.78 -12.05 -0.33
C GLY A 31 5.64 -11.95 0.69
N PRO A 32 4.38 -11.95 0.23
CA PRO A 32 3.19 -11.87 1.07
C PRO A 32 3.18 -12.90 2.22
N ASP A 33 3.71 -14.10 1.97
CA ASP A 33 3.87 -15.17 2.95
C ASP A 33 4.65 -14.75 4.21
N PHE A 34 5.48 -13.70 4.14
CA PHE A 34 6.39 -13.26 5.21
C PHE A 34 6.01 -11.92 5.85
N TRP A 35 5.00 -11.21 5.35
CA TRP A 35 4.69 -9.86 5.84
C TRP A 35 4.47 -9.78 7.36
N GLY A 36 3.81 -10.79 7.94
CA GLY A 36 3.58 -10.83 9.39
C GLY A 36 4.81 -11.18 10.24
N LEU A 37 5.95 -11.50 9.61
CA LEU A 37 7.24 -11.75 10.27
C LEU A 37 8.22 -10.59 10.07
N LEU A 38 7.99 -9.72 9.07
CA LEU A 38 8.86 -8.58 8.77
C LEU A 38 8.72 -7.43 9.78
N ASN A 39 7.51 -7.24 10.31
CA ASN A 39 7.21 -6.20 11.30
C ASN A 39 6.19 -6.74 12.32
N PRO A 40 6.44 -6.59 13.64
CA PRO A 40 5.49 -6.98 14.69
C PRO A 40 4.08 -6.40 14.53
N ASP A 41 3.96 -5.19 13.98
CA ASP A 41 2.69 -4.50 13.76
C ASP A 41 1.87 -5.13 12.62
N TRP A 42 2.50 -5.95 11.76
CA TRP A 42 1.84 -6.61 10.62
C TRP A 42 1.47 -8.06 10.91
N ASN A 43 1.49 -8.48 12.18
CA ASN A 43 1.25 -9.87 12.58
C ASN A 43 -0.07 -10.47 12.07
N LEU A 44 -1.08 -9.66 11.77
CA LEU A 44 -2.36 -10.10 11.23
C LEU A 44 -2.24 -10.67 9.81
N CYS A 45 -1.22 -10.29 9.04
CA CYS A 45 -0.98 -10.85 7.72
C CYS A 45 -0.68 -12.36 7.77
N SER A 46 -0.10 -12.86 8.87
CA SER A 46 0.17 -14.30 9.06
C SER A 46 -0.80 -14.98 10.02
N LYS A 47 -1.31 -14.27 11.02
CA LYS A 47 -2.19 -14.83 12.08
C LYS A 47 -3.68 -14.59 11.86
N GLY A 48 -4.05 -13.69 10.95
CA GLY A 48 -5.43 -13.31 10.70
C GLY A 48 -6.23 -14.45 10.05
N ARG A 49 -7.42 -14.75 10.59
CA ARG A 49 -8.33 -15.77 10.03
C ARG A 49 -9.32 -15.21 9.00
N ARG A 50 -9.32 -13.89 8.80
CA ARG A 50 -10.23 -13.14 7.93
C ARG A 50 -9.41 -12.18 7.09
N GLN A 51 -8.57 -12.73 6.21
CA GLN A 51 -7.70 -11.97 5.30
C GLN A 51 -8.32 -11.94 3.89
N SER A 52 -8.00 -10.90 3.13
CA SER A 52 -8.32 -10.80 1.70
C SER A 52 -7.07 -11.07 0.85
N PRO A 53 -7.22 -11.47 -0.43
CA PRO A 53 -8.48 -11.79 -1.12
C PRO A 53 -9.11 -13.11 -0.64
N VAL A 54 -10.42 -13.23 -0.84
CA VAL A 54 -11.17 -14.49 -0.65
C VAL A 54 -11.75 -14.96 -1.98
N ASP A 55 -11.96 -16.26 -2.12
CA ASP A 55 -12.66 -16.81 -3.27
C ASP A 55 -14.17 -16.54 -3.17
N LEU A 56 -14.77 -15.98 -4.22
CA LEU A 56 -16.19 -15.63 -4.29
C LEU A 56 -16.91 -16.62 -5.21
N ASN A 57 -17.18 -17.84 -4.72
CA ASN A 57 -17.89 -18.86 -5.47
C ASN A 57 -19.42 -18.58 -5.47
N PRO A 58 -20.03 -18.26 -6.64
CA PRO A 58 -21.45 -17.90 -6.72
C PRO A 58 -22.40 -18.96 -6.17
N ASN A 59 -22.03 -20.24 -6.22
CA ASN A 59 -22.85 -21.35 -5.73
C ASN A 59 -22.95 -21.41 -4.21
N THR A 60 -22.06 -20.70 -3.50
CA THR A 60 -21.98 -20.69 -2.02
C THR A 60 -22.39 -19.36 -1.41
N LEU A 61 -22.69 -18.36 -2.24
CA LEU A 61 -23.08 -17.03 -1.77
C LEU A 61 -24.51 -17.07 -1.23
N LEU A 62 -24.71 -16.45 -0.07
CA LEU A 62 -26.03 -16.18 0.47
C LEU A 62 -26.58 -14.90 -0.14
N PHE A 63 -27.77 -14.98 -0.76
CA PHE A 63 -28.52 -13.79 -1.15
C PHE A 63 -29.27 -13.24 0.07
N ASP A 64 -29.03 -11.96 0.38
CA ASP A 64 -29.77 -11.23 1.42
C ASP A 64 -30.61 -10.10 0.78
N PRO A 65 -31.95 -10.21 0.79
CA PRO A 65 -32.84 -9.19 0.21
C PRO A 65 -32.88 -7.87 0.98
N HIS A 66 -32.31 -7.82 2.20
CA HIS A 66 -32.30 -6.60 3.02
C HIS A 66 -31.06 -5.72 2.77
N LEU A 67 -30.08 -6.21 2.01
CA LEU A 67 -28.93 -5.42 1.59
C LEU A 67 -29.40 -4.26 0.70
N LYS A 68 -29.18 -3.02 1.16
CA LYS A 68 -29.50 -1.83 0.38
C LYS A 68 -28.51 -1.66 -0.78
N PRO A 69 -28.93 -1.07 -1.91
CA PRO A 69 -28.01 -0.68 -2.98
C PRO A 69 -26.87 0.19 -2.43
N LEU A 70 -25.65 -0.09 -2.89
CA LEU A 70 -24.47 0.70 -2.50
C LEU A 70 -24.60 2.13 -3.06
N HIS A 71 -24.71 3.11 -2.16
CA HIS A 71 -24.61 4.52 -2.53
C HIS A 71 -23.15 4.94 -2.54
N VAL A 72 -22.65 5.42 -3.67
CA VAL A 72 -21.26 5.86 -3.82
C VAL A 72 -21.25 7.37 -4.02
N ASP A 73 -20.98 8.08 -2.93
CA ASP A 73 -20.70 9.51 -2.98
C ASP A 73 -19.29 9.74 -3.51
N LYS A 74 -19.18 10.54 -4.57
CA LYS A 74 -17.88 10.97 -5.10
C LYS A 74 -17.45 12.20 -4.32
N SER A 75 -16.75 12.03 -3.19
CA SER A 75 -15.99 13.15 -2.63
C SER A 75 -14.83 13.44 -3.58
N ARG A 76 -14.82 14.64 -4.18
CA ARG A 76 -13.67 15.16 -4.89
C ARG A 76 -12.68 15.71 -3.88
N ASP A 77 -12.16 14.84 -3.01
CA ASP A 77 -10.91 15.11 -2.30
C ASP A 77 -9.77 14.88 -3.31
N ALA A 78 -9.80 15.65 -4.40
CA ALA A 78 -8.65 15.75 -5.26
C ALA A 78 -7.56 16.36 -4.38
N ILE A 79 -6.61 15.51 -3.96
CA ILE A 79 -5.36 15.97 -3.37
C ILE A 79 -4.78 16.93 -4.40
N ASP A 80 -4.88 18.23 -4.12
CA ASP A 80 -4.29 19.25 -4.95
C ASP A 80 -2.77 19.05 -4.90
N PRO A 81 -2.12 18.68 -6.02
CA PRO A 81 -0.68 18.44 -6.04
C PRO A 81 0.11 19.66 -5.56
N THR A 82 -0.45 20.87 -5.70
CA THR A 82 0.23 22.11 -5.29
C THR A 82 0.40 22.23 -3.77
N GLN A 83 -0.51 21.64 -2.98
CA GLN A 83 -0.44 21.64 -1.52
C GLN A 83 0.64 20.71 -0.96
N LEU A 84 1.12 19.75 -1.76
CA LEU A 84 2.22 18.85 -1.36
C LEU A 84 3.60 19.51 -1.50
N TYR A 85 3.76 20.45 -2.43
CA TYR A 85 5.05 21.13 -2.67
C TYR A 85 5.37 22.19 -1.60
N GLN A 86 4.36 22.79 -0.98
CA GLN A 86 4.54 23.82 0.06
C GLN A 86 5.00 23.30 1.42
N LYS A 87 5.02 21.98 1.64
CA LYS A 87 5.45 21.40 2.93
C LYS A 87 6.96 21.08 3.00
N MET A 88 7.69 21.26 1.90
CA MET A 88 9.13 21.00 1.86
C MET A 88 9.91 22.28 2.19
N GLU A 89 10.11 22.56 3.48
CA GLU A 89 11.02 23.63 3.92
C GLU A 89 12.48 23.19 3.75
N PRO A 90 13.39 24.06 3.25
CA PRO A 90 14.79 23.72 3.06
C PRO A 90 15.50 23.55 4.42
N VAL A 91 16.11 22.38 4.63
CA VAL A 91 17.04 22.17 5.75
C VAL A 91 18.34 22.87 5.40
N THR A 92 18.60 24.02 6.02
CA THR A 92 19.90 24.69 5.91
C THR A 92 20.93 23.89 6.72
N SER A 93 21.90 23.26 6.07
CA SER A 93 23.04 22.65 6.77
C SER A 93 24.01 23.74 7.23
N SER A 94 24.30 23.79 8.53
CA SER A 94 25.48 24.49 9.09
C SER A 94 26.72 23.60 9.01
#